data_AF-A0A9X8YQA6-F1
#
_entry.id   AF-A0A9X8YQA6-F1
#
_cell.length_a   1.000
_cell.length_b   1.000
_cell.length_c   1.000
_cell.angle_alpha   90.00
_cell.angle_beta   90.00
_cell.angle_gamma   90.00
#
_symmetry.space_group_name_H-M   'P 1'
#
loop_
_entity.id
_entity.type
_entity.pdbx_description
1 polymer ?
#
loop_
_entity_poly.entity_id
_entity_poly.type
_entity_poly.pdbx_seq_one_letter_code
_entity_poly.pdbx_strand_id
1 'polypeptide(L)'
;GHSHVLSSVIPSCVSYDPTYAYELAVIVQSGMRRMFVEQEDIYYYITLLNEGYPQPSMPAGVEDGIIQGAYLLKRNEAANQESPRAQLVASGAIMREALAAAELLAADFGVASDIWSATSLSELRRNGMAAERWNLLHPEDPPKVPYIQSLLAAHPGPVVVVTDYMKIVGDQIKPFLPDRTFIALGTDGFGRSDTREALREFFEVNRHFIALAALKLLADEGRIARSEVNRAMVLYGIAPDKPDPATVK
;
A
#
# COMPACT_ATOMS: atom_id res chain seq x y z
N GLY A 1 -11.69 8.70 1.03
CA GLY A 1 -12.12 7.35 1.42
C GLY A 1 -11.94 7.13 2.91
N HIS A 2 -12.98 6.68 3.63
CA HIS A 2 -12.85 6.32 5.05
C HIS A 2 -13.66 5.07 5.46
N SER A 3 -14.36 4.43 4.52
CA SER A 3 -15.21 3.28 4.84
C SER A 3 -14.42 2.09 5.39
N HIS A 4 -13.19 1.87 4.92
CA HIS A 4 -12.28 0.84 5.48
C HIS A 4 -11.83 1.13 6.91
N VAL A 5 -11.80 2.40 7.33
CA VAL A 5 -11.60 2.74 8.75
C VAL A 5 -12.79 2.23 9.56
N LEU A 6 -14.00 2.48 9.09
CA LEU A 6 -15.23 2.07 9.77
C LEU A 6 -15.44 0.55 9.74
N SER A 7 -15.13 -0.13 8.64
CA SER A 7 -15.27 -1.58 8.57
C SER A 7 -14.25 -2.30 9.47
N SER A 8 -13.06 -1.70 9.67
CA SER A 8 -12.00 -2.28 10.50
C SER A 8 -12.36 -2.43 11.98
N VAL A 9 -13.33 -1.67 12.49
CA VAL A 9 -13.75 -1.75 13.90
C VAL A 9 -14.68 -2.94 14.19
N ILE A 10 -15.18 -3.63 13.16
CA ILE A 10 -16.12 -4.74 13.31
C ILE A 10 -15.33 -6.07 13.23
N PRO A 11 -15.23 -6.85 14.33
CA PRO A 11 -14.36 -8.03 14.37
C PRO A 11 -14.69 -9.11 13.31
N SER A 12 -15.98 -9.33 13.03
CA SER A 12 -16.45 -10.32 12.06
C SER A 12 -16.49 -9.81 10.61
N CYS A 13 -16.18 -8.54 10.37
CA CYS A 13 -16.12 -7.95 9.03
C CYS A 13 -14.75 -8.18 8.41
N VAL A 14 -14.66 -8.93 7.32
CA VAL A 14 -13.44 -9.14 6.55
C VAL A 14 -13.45 -8.17 5.37
N SER A 15 -12.53 -7.19 5.39
CA SER A 15 -12.55 -6.08 4.44
C SER A 15 -11.46 -6.22 3.37
N TYR A 16 -11.80 -6.00 2.11
CA TYR A 16 -10.86 -6.00 0.98
C TYR A 16 -11.05 -4.81 0.04
N ASP A 17 -9.95 -4.33 -0.53
CA ASP A 17 -9.88 -3.27 -1.54
C ASP A 17 -9.11 -3.77 -2.78
N PRO A 18 -9.69 -4.71 -3.55
CA PRO A 18 -9.02 -5.30 -4.70
C PRO A 18 -8.73 -4.25 -5.79
N THR A 19 -7.54 -4.33 -6.37
CA THR A 19 -7.13 -3.58 -7.56
C THR A 19 -7.55 -4.30 -8.84
N TYR A 20 -7.48 -5.63 -8.90
CA TYR A 20 -7.66 -6.39 -10.13
C TYR A 20 -8.82 -7.37 -10.08
N ALA A 21 -9.38 -7.66 -11.25
CA ALA A 21 -10.52 -8.58 -11.39
C ALA A 21 -10.22 -9.99 -10.86
N TYR A 22 -8.99 -10.48 -11.00
CA TYR A 22 -8.61 -11.79 -10.44
C TYR A 22 -8.55 -11.78 -8.92
N GLU A 23 -8.16 -10.67 -8.30
CA GLU A 23 -8.15 -10.54 -6.84
C GLU A 23 -9.58 -10.63 -6.31
N LEU A 24 -10.51 -9.92 -6.96
CA LEU A 24 -11.94 -10.01 -6.64
C LEU A 24 -12.46 -11.46 -6.75
N ALA A 25 -12.11 -12.17 -7.84
CA ALA A 25 -12.53 -13.55 -8.03
C ALA A 25 -12.03 -14.47 -6.89
N VAL A 26 -10.75 -14.37 -6.54
CA VAL A 26 -10.12 -15.14 -5.45
C VAL A 26 -10.76 -14.80 -4.09
N ILE A 27 -10.96 -13.51 -3.81
CA ILE A 27 -11.58 -13.04 -2.55
C ILE A 27 -13.00 -13.56 -2.41
N VAL A 28 -13.82 -13.46 -3.47
CA VAL A 28 -15.21 -13.93 -3.46
C VAL A 28 -15.25 -15.45 -3.31
N GLN A 29 -14.41 -16.20 -4.03
CA GLN A 29 -14.34 -17.65 -3.90
C GLN A 29 -13.97 -18.08 -2.48
N SER A 30 -12.97 -17.42 -1.89
CA SER A 30 -12.55 -17.67 -0.50
C SER A 30 -13.66 -17.34 0.51
N GLY A 31 -14.32 -16.18 0.36
CA GLY A 31 -15.43 -15.79 1.23
C GLY A 31 -16.61 -16.76 1.17
N MET A 32 -16.97 -17.23 -0.03
CA MET A 32 -18.03 -18.23 -0.21
C MET A 32 -17.69 -19.55 0.49
N ARG A 33 -16.43 -20.02 0.38
CA ARG A 33 -15.97 -21.22 1.08
C ARG A 33 -16.03 -21.03 2.60
N ARG A 34 -15.43 -19.97 3.11
CA ARG A 34 -15.33 -19.71 4.57
C ARG A 34 -16.71 -19.59 5.22
N MET A 35 -17.60 -18.81 4.63
CA MET A 35 -18.94 -18.58 5.19
C MET A 35 -19.88 -19.78 5.01
N PHE A 36 -19.92 -20.40 3.83
CA PHE A 36 -20.97 -21.40 3.51
C PHE A 36 -20.53 -22.85 3.61
N VAL A 37 -19.23 -23.14 3.51
CA VAL A 37 -18.69 -24.51 3.61
C VAL A 37 -18.07 -24.73 4.98
N GLU A 38 -17.18 -23.83 5.39
CA GLU A 38 -16.47 -23.92 6.68
C GLU A 38 -17.28 -23.34 7.85
N GLN A 39 -18.40 -22.68 7.55
CA GLN A 39 -19.34 -22.12 8.54
C GLN A 39 -18.68 -21.12 9.51
N GLU A 40 -17.74 -20.31 9.01
CA GLU A 40 -17.18 -19.20 9.78
C GLU A 40 -18.22 -18.08 9.95
N ASP A 41 -18.42 -17.63 11.21
CA ASP A 41 -19.33 -16.53 11.58
C ASP A 41 -18.75 -15.15 11.22
N ILE A 42 -18.57 -14.91 9.93
CA ILE A 42 -18.00 -13.68 9.35
C ILE A 42 -18.85 -13.16 8.20
N TYR A 43 -18.60 -11.91 7.80
CA TYR A 43 -19.11 -11.37 6.55
C TYR A 43 -18.04 -10.55 5.84
N TYR A 44 -18.19 -10.37 4.52
CA TYR A 44 -17.21 -9.68 3.69
C TYR A 44 -17.67 -8.27 3.33
N TYR A 45 -16.74 -7.31 3.39
CA TYR A 45 -16.88 -5.97 2.84
C TYR A 45 -15.84 -5.78 1.73
N ILE A 46 -16.30 -5.59 0.50
CA ILE A 46 -15.41 -5.46 -0.67
C ILE A 46 -15.73 -4.14 -1.37
N THR A 47 -14.73 -3.29 -1.52
CA THR A 47 -14.85 -2.05 -2.29
C THR A 47 -14.56 -2.30 -3.76
N LEU A 48 -15.39 -1.72 -4.64
CA LEU A 48 -15.27 -1.82 -6.08
C LEU A 48 -15.15 -0.43 -6.68
N LEU A 49 -14.56 -0.36 -7.87
CA LEU A 49 -14.15 0.87 -8.52
C LEU A 49 -14.95 1.09 -9.80
N ASN A 50 -15.17 2.35 -10.17
CA ASN A 50 -15.87 2.74 -11.41
C ASN A 50 -14.91 3.24 -12.51
N GLU A 51 -13.60 3.09 -12.31
CA GLU A 51 -12.57 3.50 -13.27
C GLU A 51 -12.17 2.32 -14.14
N GLY A 52 -12.18 2.52 -15.46
CA GLY A 52 -11.74 1.50 -16.42
C GLY A 52 -10.24 1.52 -16.62
N TYR A 53 -9.57 0.39 -16.42
CA TYR A 53 -8.15 0.20 -16.70
C TYR A 53 -7.86 -1.26 -17.08
N PRO A 54 -6.70 -1.56 -17.73
CA PRO A 54 -6.33 -2.91 -18.11
C PRO A 54 -6.31 -3.87 -16.92
N GLN A 55 -6.93 -5.04 -17.11
CA GLN A 55 -7.00 -6.13 -16.13
C GLN A 55 -6.04 -7.24 -16.58
N PRO A 56 -4.83 -7.34 -16.01
CA PRO A 56 -3.86 -8.36 -16.41
C PRO A 56 -4.28 -9.74 -15.89
N SER A 57 -3.66 -10.78 -16.44
CA SER A 57 -3.77 -12.13 -15.89
C SER A 57 -3.18 -12.20 -14.49
N MET A 58 -3.76 -13.06 -13.64
CA MET A 58 -3.24 -13.35 -12.32
C MET A 58 -1.83 -13.98 -12.44
N PRO A 59 -0.82 -13.48 -11.73
CA PRO A 59 0.46 -14.17 -11.59
C PRO A 59 0.25 -15.56 -10.95
N ALA A 60 1.08 -16.54 -11.29
CA ALA A 60 0.96 -17.87 -10.70
C ALA A 60 1.34 -17.86 -9.21
N GLY A 61 0.54 -18.49 -8.35
CA GLY A 61 0.87 -18.74 -6.94
C GLY A 61 0.66 -17.55 -6.00
N VAL A 62 -0.11 -16.53 -6.40
CA VAL A 62 -0.41 -15.35 -5.55
C VAL A 62 -1.74 -15.45 -4.82
N GLU A 63 -2.51 -16.51 -5.03
CA GLU A 63 -3.85 -16.72 -4.47
C GLU A 63 -3.85 -16.58 -2.94
N ASP A 64 -2.89 -17.23 -2.26
CA ASP A 64 -2.76 -17.12 -0.82
C ASP A 64 -2.40 -15.69 -0.39
N GLY A 65 -1.54 -14.99 -1.13
CA GLY A 65 -1.19 -13.60 -0.82
C GLY A 65 -2.35 -12.63 -1.00
N ILE A 66 -3.20 -12.87 -2.01
CA ILE A 66 -4.45 -12.12 -2.20
C ILE A 66 -5.35 -12.26 -0.96
N ILE A 67 -5.45 -13.46 -0.36
CA ILE A 67 -6.28 -13.70 0.83
C ILE A 67 -5.59 -13.19 2.11
N GLN A 68 -4.27 -13.32 2.24
CA GLN A 68 -3.54 -12.81 3.41
C GLN A 68 -3.49 -11.27 3.44
N GLY A 69 -3.73 -10.61 2.30
CA GLY A 69 -3.92 -9.17 2.21
C GLY A 69 -2.84 -8.42 1.43
N ALA A 70 -1.78 -9.09 0.96
CA ALA A 70 -0.82 -8.53 0.03
C ALA A 70 0.02 -9.58 -0.71
N TYR A 71 0.54 -9.20 -1.88
CA TYR A 71 1.55 -9.97 -2.62
C TYR A 71 2.44 -9.06 -3.49
N LEU A 72 3.61 -9.56 -3.89
CA LEU A 72 4.50 -8.86 -4.82
C LEU A 72 3.89 -8.88 -6.23
N LEU A 73 3.46 -7.73 -6.70
CA LEU A 73 2.86 -7.58 -8.03
C LEU A 73 3.93 -7.50 -9.12
N LYS A 74 4.95 -6.68 -8.89
CA LYS A 74 6.02 -6.44 -9.88
C LYS A 74 7.32 -6.07 -9.17
N ARG A 75 8.39 -6.78 -9.52
CA ARG A 75 9.75 -6.38 -9.20
C ARG A 75 10.25 -5.46 -10.31
N ASN A 76 10.70 -4.24 -10.00
CA ASN A 76 11.32 -3.39 -11.00
C ASN A 76 12.81 -3.73 -11.11
N GLU A 77 13.18 -4.40 -12.20
CA GLU A 77 14.56 -4.78 -12.54
C GLU A 77 15.26 -3.74 -13.42
N ALA A 78 14.58 -2.66 -13.82
CA ALA A 78 15.13 -1.65 -14.74
C ALA A 78 16.31 -0.85 -14.15
N ALA A 79 16.55 -0.97 -12.84
CA ALA A 79 17.65 -0.34 -12.14
C ALA A 79 18.66 -1.42 -11.68
N ASN A 80 19.96 -1.11 -11.76
CA ASN A 80 21.04 -2.03 -11.37
C ASN A 80 20.83 -2.59 -9.95
N GLN A 81 21.36 -3.78 -9.66
CA GLN A 81 21.23 -4.40 -8.33
C GLN A 81 21.75 -3.50 -7.19
N GLU A 82 22.68 -2.59 -7.48
CA GLU A 82 23.24 -1.64 -6.52
C GLU A 82 22.42 -0.35 -6.35
N SER A 83 21.42 -0.10 -7.21
CA SER A 83 20.59 1.10 -7.14
C SER A 83 19.85 1.17 -5.80
N PRO A 84 19.70 2.37 -5.21
CA PRO A 84 18.79 2.59 -4.09
C PRO A 84 17.40 2.03 -4.43
N ARG A 85 16.75 1.38 -3.48
CA ARG A 85 15.48 0.66 -3.70
C ARG A 85 14.43 1.13 -2.71
N ALA A 86 13.19 1.30 -3.15
CA ALA A 86 12.03 1.52 -2.31
C ALA A 86 10.96 0.43 -2.49
N GLN A 87 10.03 0.34 -1.55
CA GLN A 87 8.91 -0.60 -1.56
C GLN A 87 7.61 0.19 -1.68
N LEU A 88 6.88 0.05 -2.79
CA LEU A 88 5.63 0.77 -3.07
C LEU A 88 4.46 -0.17 -2.86
N VAL A 89 3.65 0.09 -1.83
CA VAL A 89 2.48 -0.71 -1.49
C VAL A 89 1.23 0.08 -1.86
N ALA A 90 0.35 -0.48 -2.67
CA ALA A 90 -0.85 0.21 -3.12
C ALA A 90 -2.07 -0.73 -3.21
N SER A 91 -3.26 -0.13 -3.14
CA SER A 91 -4.54 -0.83 -3.28
C SER A 91 -5.50 -0.07 -4.21
N GLY A 92 -6.55 -0.76 -4.65
CA GLY A 92 -7.63 -0.16 -5.43
C GLY A 92 -7.18 0.61 -6.66
N ALA A 93 -7.81 1.76 -6.91
CA ALA A 93 -7.59 2.59 -8.09
C ALA A 93 -6.19 3.25 -8.14
N ILE A 94 -5.57 3.46 -6.98
CA ILE A 94 -4.30 4.16 -6.85
C ILE A 94 -3.11 3.31 -7.34
N MET A 95 -3.28 2.00 -7.53
CA MET A 95 -2.21 1.15 -8.08
C MET A 95 -1.63 1.67 -9.40
N ARG A 96 -2.44 2.34 -10.24
CA ARG A 96 -1.94 2.93 -11.50
C ARG A 96 -0.91 4.03 -11.24
N GLU A 97 -1.13 4.86 -10.23
CA GLU A 97 -0.21 5.92 -9.83
C GLU A 97 1.07 5.35 -9.20
N ALA A 98 0.97 4.26 -8.43
CA ALA A 98 2.16 3.57 -7.89
C ALA A 98 3.04 2.95 -9.00
N LEU A 99 2.42 2.35 -10.02
CA LEU A 99 3.13 1.83 -11.19
C LEU A 99 3.83 2.96 -11.98
N ALA A 100 3.14 4.09 -12.19
CA ALA A 100 3.74 5.24 -12.85
C ALA A 100 4.86 5.88 -12.01
N ALA A 101 4.71 5.93 -10.68
CA ALA A 101 5.76 6.42 -9.79
C ALA A 101 7.02 5.54 -9.85
N ALA A 102 6.86 4.22 -9.96
CA ALA A 102 7.98 3.30 -10.15
C ALA A 102 8.77 3.57 -11.44
N GLU A 103 8.07 3.93 -12.53
CA GLU A 103 8.70 4.31 -13.79
C GLU A 103 9.46 5.63 -13.65
N LEU A 104 8.87 6.62 -12.99
CA LEU A 104 9.51 7.91 -12.70
C LEU A 104 10.76 7.77 -11.82
N LEU A 105 10.69 7.00 -10.74
CA LEU A 105 11.83 6.72 -9.86
C LEU A 105 13.01 6.11 -10.63
N ALA A 106 12.74 5.15 -11.51
CA ALA A 106 13.76 4.51 -12.32
C ALA A 106 14.34 5.46 -13.38
N ALA A 107 13.47 6.14 -14.15
CA ALA A 107 13.86 6.97 -15.28
C ALA A 107 14.58 8.26 -14.84
N ASP A 108 14.04 8.96 -13.84
CA ASP A 108 14.52 10.28 -13.47
C ASP A 108 15.62 10.20 -12.42
N PHE A 109 15.63 9.19 -11.54
CA PHE A 109 16.49 9.13 -10.36
C PHE A 109 17.35 7.85 -10.26
N GLY A 110 17.19 6.90 -11.16
CA GLY A 110 17.91 5.62 -11.10
C GLY A 110 17.57 4.78 -9.85
N VAL A 111 16.42 5.03 -9.25
CA VAL A 111 15.93 4.34 -8.04
C VAL A 111 15.07 3.15 -8.46
N ALA A 112 15.41 1.97 -7.93
CA ALA A 112 14.61 0.76 -8.10
C ALA A 112 13.37 0.79 -7.18
N SER A 113 12.31 0.10 -7.56
CA SER A 113 11.17 -0.07 -6.66
C SER A 113 10.43 -1.38 -6.87
N ASP A 114 10.11 -2.08 -5.78
CA ASP A 114 9.20 -3.22 -5.84
C ASP A 114 7.78 -2.76 -5.55
N ILE A 115 6.82 -3.32 -6.28
CA ILE A 115 5.42 -2.91 -6.24
C ILE A 115 4.58 -4.04 -5.66
N TRP A 116 3.84 -3.73 -4.61
CA TRP A 116 3.03 -4.66 -3.84
C TRP A 116 1.56 -4.32 -3.98
N SER A 117 0.75 -5.30 -4.38
CA SER A 117 -0.70 -5.18 -4.29
C SER A 117 -1.12 -5.51 -2.87
N ALA A 118 -1.77 -4.55 -2.20
CA ALA A 118 -2.34 -4.73 -0.86
C ALA A 118 -3.86 -4.88 -0.97
N THR A 119 -4.32 -6.11 -1.11
CA THR A 119 -5.74 -6.45 -1.22
C THR A 119 -6.49 -6.20 0.10
N SER A 120 -5.82 -6.25 1.26
CA SER A 120 -6.41 -5.88 2.55
C SER A 120 -5.36 -5.46 3.60
N LEU A 121 -5.29 -4.16 3.87
CA LEU A 121 -4.48 -3.62 4.97
C LEU A 121 -5.05 -3.99 6.35
N SER A 122 -6.37 -4.17 6.45
CA SER A 122 -7.03 -4.55 7.70
C SER A 122 -6.76 -6.01 8.11
N GLU A 123 -6.74 -6.94 7.15
CA GLU A 123 -6.37 -8.33 7.43
C GLU A 123 -4.88 -8.47 7.78
N LEU A 124 -4.00 -7.72 7.09
CA LEU A 124 -2.58 -7.64 7.46
C LEU A 124 -2.40 -7.12 8.89
N ARG A 125 -3.17 -6.11 9.30
CA ARG A 125 -3.15 -5.62 10.68
C ARG A 125 -3.61 -6.66 11.69
N ARG A 126 -4.69 -7.38 11.41
CA ARG A 126 -5.19 -8.46 12.28
C ARG A 126 -4.16 -9.57 12.42
N ASN A 127 -3.51 -9.96 11.32
CA ASN A 127 -2.42 -10.93 11.32
C ASN A 127 -1.25 -10.44 12.21
N GLY A 128 -0.82 -9.19 12.04
CA GLY A 128 0.25 -8.60 12.87
C GLY A 128 -0.09 -8.55 14.35
N MET A 129 -1.28 -8.09 14.71
CA MET A 129 -1.75 -8.08 16.10
C MET A 129 -1.82 -9.48 16.71
N ALA A 130 -2.22 -10.48 15.93
CA ALA A 130 -2.26 -11.86 16.39
C ALA A 130 -0.85 -12.40 16.67
N ALA A 131 0.14 -12.05 15.83
CA ALA A 131 1.54 -12.41 16.05
C ALA A 131 2.11 -11.71 17.30
N GLU A 132 1.91 -10.40 17.45
CA GLU A 132 2.37 -9.65 18.63
C GLU A 132 1.75 -10.18 19.92
N ARG A 133 0.43 -10.41 19.93
CA ARG A 133 -0.26 -10.99 21.09
C ARG A 133 0.30 -12.35 21.43
N TRP A 134 0.58 -13.19 20.43
CA TRP A 134 1.17 -14.50 20.67
C TRP A 134 2.58 -14.36 21.27
N ASN A 135 3.45 -13.53 20.68
CA ASN A 135 4.82 -13.30 21.16
C ASN A 135 4.84 -12.76 22.61
N LEU A 136 3.91 -11.86 22.96
CA LEU A 136 3.76 -11.34 24.32
C LEU A 136 3.44 -12.44 25.34
N LEU A 137 2.67 -13.46 24.93
CA LEU A 137 2.20 -14.54 25.81
C LEU A 137 3.11 -15.78 25.78
N HIS A 138 4.12 -15.81 24.90
CA HIS A 138 5.03 -16.94 24.69
C HIS A 138 6.49 -16.45 24.60
N PRO A 139 7.05 -15.87 25.68
CA PRO A 139 8.36 -15.21 25.64
C PRO A 139 9.54 -16.16 25.46
N GLU A 140 9.37 -17.46 25.73
CA GLU A 140 10.43 -18.47 25.60
C GLU A 140 10.41 -19.17 24.23
N ASP A 141 9.33 -19.02 23.45
CA ASP A 141 9.20 -19.63 22.13
C ASP A 141 9.76 -18.72 21.03
N PRO A 142 10.14 -19.28 19.86
CA PRO A 142 10.52 -18.47 18.71
C PRO A 142 9.40 -17.49 18.30
N PRO A 143 9.70 -16.19 18.12
CA PRO A 143 8.68 -15.19 17.84
C PRO A 143 8.02 -15.45 16.47
N LYS A 144 6.70 -15.37 16.44
CA LYS A 144 5.91 -15.32 15.20
C LYS A 144 6.18 -14.03 14.47
N VAL A 145 6.35 -14.15 13.15
CA VAL A 145 6.60 -13.04 12.24
C VAL A 145 5.27 -12.67 11.54
N PRO A 146 4.82 -11.40 11.64
CA PRO A 146 3.70 -10.90 10.84
C PRO A 146 3.89 -11.16 9.34
N TYR A 147 2.80 -11.46 8.63
CA TYR A 147 2.82 -11.77 7.20
C TYR A 147 3.42 -10.64 6.35
N ILE A 148 3.07 -9.39 6.65
CA ILE A 148 3.65 -8.24 5.94
C ILE A 148 5.16 -8.12 6.15
N GLN A 149 5.65 -8.47 7.35
CA GLN A 149 7.08 -8.47 7.65
C GLN A 149 7.80 -9.58 6.90
N SER A 150 7.20 -10.78 6.81
CA SER A 150 7.80 -11.90 6.07
C SER A 150 7.89 -11.63 4.56
N LEU A 151 6.87 -10.98 3.98
CA LEU A 151 6.89 -10.54 2.58
C LEU A 151 8.06 -9.58 2.28
N LEU A 152 8.25 -8.59 3.15
CA LEU A 152 9.26 -7.55 2.94
C LEU A 152 10.67 -7.95 3.38
N ALA A 153 10.84 -9.09 4.08
CA ALA A 153 12.13 -9.50 4.65
C ALA A 153 13.26 -9.58 3.61
N ALA A 154 12.97 -10.11 2.41
CA ALA A 154 13.94 -10.24 1.32
C ALA A 154 14.00 -9.00 0.39
N HIS A 155 13.27 -7.94 0.72
CA HIS A 155 13.07 -6.77 -0.14
C HIS A 155 13.52 -5.50 0.60
N PRO A 156 14.77 -5.04 0.41
CA PRO A 156 15.33 -3.93 1.16
C PRO A 156 14.73 -2.58 0.72
N GLY A 157 14.84 -1.60 1.61
CA GLY A 157 14.44 -0.21 1.36
C GLY A 157 13.24 0.28 2.16
N PRO A 158 12.98 1.59 2.10
CA PRO A 158 11.86 2.22 2.78
C PRO A 158 10.52 1.81 2.17
N VAL A 159 9.45 1.97 2.94
CA VAL A 159 8.09 1.59 2.53
C VAL A 159 7.21 2.83 2.34
N VAL A 160 6.64 2.97 1.16
CA VAL A 160 5.58 3.95 0.85
C VAL A 160 4.28 3.19 0.64
N VAL A 161 3.28 3.46 1.49
CA VAL A 161 1.93 2.93 1.32
C VAL A 161 1.04 4.03 0.76
N VAL A 162 0.27 3.75 -0.29
CA VAL A 162 -0.62 4.74 -0.90
C VAL A 162 -1.97 4.12 -1.20
N THR A 163 -3.05 4.78 -0.77
CA THR A 163 -4.42 4.28 -0.94
C THR A 163 -5.38 5.42 -1.30
N ASP A 164 -6.56 5.08 -1.80
CA ASP A 164 -7.65 6.06 -2.01
C ASP A 164 -8.46 6.36 -0.72
N TYR A 165 -7.89 5.98 0.43
CA TYR A 165 -8.43 6.20 1.76
C TYR A 165 -7.52 7.10 2.58
N MET A 166 -8.02 7.57 3.72
CA MET A 166 -7.23 8.31 4.70
C MET A 166 -5.94 7.56 5.09
N LYS A 167 -4.89 8.31 5.41
CA LYS A 167 -3.56 7.80 5.78
C LYS A 167 -3.61 6.73 6.87
N ILE A 168 -4.57 6.84 7.80
CA ILE A 168 -4.78 5.84 8.87
C ILE A 168 -5.01 4.42 8.34
N VAL A 169 -5.56 4.24 7.13
CA VAL A 169 -5.72 2.93 6.50
C VAL A 169 -4.35 2.35 6.12
N GLY A 170 -3.47 3.14 5.51
CA GLY A 170 -2.09 2.75 5.22
C GLY A 170 -1.26 2.51 6.49
N ASP A 171 -1.42 3.37 7.51
CA ASP A 171 -0.70 3.26 8.78
C ASP A 171 -1.03 2.00 9.58
N GLN A 172 -2.10 1.27 9.23
CA GLN A 172 -2.51 0.04 9.91
C GLN A 172 -1.40 -1.02 10.00
N ILE A 173 -0.49 -1.06 9.02
CA ILE A 173 0.58 -2.07 8.97
C ILE A 173 1.92 -1.58 9.54
N LYS A 174 2.05 -0.27 9.81
CA LYS A 174 3.31 0.35 10.25
C LYS A 174 3.92 -0.29 11.50
N PRO A 175 3.16 -0.64 12.57
CA PRO A 175 3.74 -1.24 13.78
C PRO A 175 4.49 -2.56 13.53
N PHE A 176 4.11 -3.29 12.48
CA PHE A 176 4.68 -4.60 12.15
C PHE A 176 5.92 -4.51 11.25
N LEU A 177 6.43 -3.30 10.99
CA LEU A 177 7.63 -3.03 10.21
C LEU A 177 8.61 -2.14 11.00
N PRO A 178 9.02 -2.54 12.22
CA PRO A 178 9.76 -1.67 13.14
C PRO A 178 11.14 -1.23 12.59
N ASP A 179 11.75 -2.04 11.72
CA ASP A 179 13.08 -1.79 11.15
C ASP A 179 13.04 -1.02 9.81
N ARG A 180 11.89 -0.46 9.43
CA ARG A 180 11.70 0.22 8.15
C ARG A 180 11.29 1.68 8.35
N THR A 181 11.93 2.58 7.60
CA THR A 181 11.33 3.91 7.43
C THR A 181 10.07 3.77 6.56
N PHE A 182 9.03 4.50 6.95
CA PHE A 182 7.66 4.26 6.47
C PHE A 182 6.90 5.57 6.32
N ILE A 183 6.14 5.70 5.24
CA ILE A 183 5.17 6.79 5.06
C ILE A 183 3.89 6.26 4.41
N ALA A 184 2.74 6.70 4.93
CA ALA A 184 1.44 6.50 4.30
C ALA A 184 0.99 7.80 3.60
N LEU A 185 0.53 7.65 2.36
CA LEU A 185 -0.16 8.67 1.59
C LEU A 185 -1.65 8.26 1.48
N GLY A 186 -2.54 9.24 1.60
CA GLY A 186 -3.96 8.99 1.69
C GLY A 186 -4.81 10.24 1.55
N THR A 187 -6.10 10.03 1.34
CA THR A 187 -7.10 11.04 0.98
C THR A 187 -7.79 11.65 2.20
N ASP A 188 -7.00 12.12 3.17
CA ASP A 188 -7.52 12.89 4.31
C ASP A 188 -8.10 14.23 3.86
N GLY A 189 -9.25 14.62 4.43
CA GLY A 189 -9.97 15.84 4.08
C GLY A 189 -11.33 15.59 3.44
N PHE A 190 -12.04 16.69 3.13
CA PHE A 190 -13.36 16.62 2.49
C PHE A 190 -13.24 16.34 1.00
N GLY A 191 -14.17 15.53 0.48
CA GLY A 191 -14.31 15.30 -0.96
C GLY A 191 -14.70 16.59 -1.69
N ARG A 192 -14.28 16.70 -2.94
CA ARG A 192 -14.58 17.84 -3.83
C ARG A 192 -14.87 17.32 -5.23
N SER A 193 -15.55 18.12 -6.05
CA SER A 193 -15.85 17.79 -7.45
C SER A 193 -14.72 18.28 -8.34
N ASP A 194 -13.99 17.36 -8.98
CA ASP A 194 -12.99 17.65 -10.00
C ASP A 194 -12.69 16.38 -10.82
N THR A 195 -11.72 16.44 -11.74
CA THR A 195 -11.19 15.27 -12.44
C THR A 195 -10.42 14.36 -11.49
N ARG A 196 -10.23 13.08 -11.87
CA ARG A 196 -9.47 12.12 -11.05
C ARG A 196 -8.02 12.58 -10.87
N GLU A 197 -7.44 13.13 -11.92
CA GLU A 197 -6.07 13.65 -11.95
C GLU A 197 -5.91 14.80 -10.95
N ALA A 198 -6.81 15.79 -11.00
CA ALA A 198 -6.79 16.94 -10.11
C ALA A 198 -7.01 16.53 -8.65
N LEU A 199 -7.95 15.60 -8.38
CA LEU A 199 -8.19 15.11 -7.03
C LEU A 199 -7.00 14.31 -6.47
N ARG A 200 -6.37 13.46 -7.28
CA ARG A 200 -5.17 12.69 -6.86
C ARG A 200 -3.99 13.60 -6.54
N GLU A 201 -3.82 14.68 -7.30
CA GLU A 201 -2.81 15.71 -7.01
C GLU A 201 -3.18 16.51 -5.75
N PHE A 202 -4.43 16.92 -5.63
CA PHE A 202 -4.94 17.64 -4.46
C PHE A 202 -4.70 16.84 -3.18
N PHE A 203 -5.12 15.58 -3.14
CA PHE A 203 -4.95 14.68 -2.00
C PHE A 203 -3.54 14.08 -1.84
N GLU A 204 -2.59 14.42 -2.72
CA GLU A 204 -1.18 13.99 -2.60
C GLU A 204 -0.99 12.47 -2.76
N VAL A 205 -1.83 11.85 -3.59
CA VAL A 205 -1.81 10.40 -3.87
C VAL A 205 -1.50 10.07 -5.33
N ASN A 206 -1.14 11.07 -6.14
CA ASN A 206 -0.66 10.84 -7.51
C ASN A 206 0.80 10.33 -7.55
N ARG A 207 1.24 9.93 -8.75
CA ARG A 207 2.59 9.40 -9.01
C ARG A 207 3.74 10.32 -8.54
N HIS A 208 3.57 11.63 -8.63
CA HIS A 208 4.61 12.59 -8.26
C HIS A 208 4.83 12.62 -6.75
N PHE A 209 3.75 12.59 -5.96
CA PHE A 209 3.84 12.52 -4.50
C PHE A 209 4.35 11.17 -4.02
N ILE A 210 3.98 10.06 -4.69
CA ILE A 210 4.51 8.73 -4.38
C ILE A 210 6.04 8.69 -4.62
N ALA A 211 6.51 9.19 -5.76
CA ALA A 211 7.95 9.27 -6.06
C ALA A 211 8.68 10.18 -5.07
N LEU A 212 8.12 11.37 -4.77
CA LEU A 212 8.68 12.30 -3.79
C LEU A 212 8.82 11.65 -2.41
N ALA A 213 7.80 10.94 -1.95
CA ALA A 213 7.80 10.23 -0.67
C ALA A 213 8.89 9.15 -0.61
N ALA A 214 9.06 8.36 -1.68
CA ALA A 214 10.11 7.35 -1.77
C ALA A 214 11.51 7.98 -1.73
N LEU A 215 11.75 9.04 -2.51
CA LEU A 215 13.02 9.77 -2.53
C LEU A 215 13.33 10.39 -1.17
N LYS A 216 12.33 10.97 -0.50
CA LYS A 216 12.48 11.53 0.84
C LYS A 216 12.93 10.46 1.84
N LEU A 217 12.28 9.30 1.87
CA LEU A 217 12.66 8.21 2.78
C LEU A 217 14.07 7.69 2.48
N LEU A 218 14.42 7.52 1.20
CA LEU A 218 15.78 7.15 0.80
C LEU A 218 16.82 8.20 1.23
N ALA A 219 16.50 9.49 1.17
CA ALA A 219 17.38 10.56 1.62
C ALA A 219 17.53 10.59 3.15
N ASP A 220 16.46 10.29 3.89
CA ASP A 220 16.51 10.16 5.36
C ASP A 220 17.34 8.95 5.79
N GLU A 221 17.35 7.87 5.01
CA GLU A 221 18.26 6.72 5.18
C GLU A 221 19.68 6.97 4.65
N GLY A 222 19.97 8.16 4.12
CA GLY A 222 21.28 8.51 3.56
C GLY A 222 21.66 7.77 2.27
N ARG A 223 20.69 7.12 1.60
CA ARG A 223 20.91 6.35 0.37
C ARG A 223 21.00 7.24 -0.88
N ILE A 224 20.45 8.45 -0.82
CA ILE A 224 20.54 9.50 -1.84
C ILE A 224 20.73 10.87 -1.18
N ALA A 225 21.15 11.88 -1.95
CA ALA A 225 21.27 13.25 -1.47
C ALA A 225 19.90 13.93 -1.32
N ARG A 226 19.72 14.77 -0.30
CA ARG A 226 18.49 15.58 -0.13
C ARG A 226 18.23 16.53 -1.31
N SER A 227 19.25 16.90 -2.08
CA SER A 227 19.11 17.67 -3.32
C SER A 227 18.28 16.95 -4.39
N GLU A 228 18.28 15.61 -4.41
CA GLU A 228 17.43 14.84 -5.33
C GLU A 228 15.94 15.00 -5.00
N VAL A 229 15.60 15.10 -3.71
CA VAL A 229 14.22 15.37 -3.27
C VAL A 229 13.76 16.74 -3.77
N ASN A 230 14.61 17.76 -3.60
CA ASN A 230 14.32 19.10 -4.11
C ASN A 230 14.23 19.12 -5.65
N ARG A 231 15.10 18.37 -6.34
CA ARG A 231 15.05 18.21 -7.79
C ARG A 231 13.71 17.61 -8.24
N ALA A 232 13.19 16.61 -7.52
CA ALA A 232 11.88 16.02 -7.80
C ALA A 232 10.74 17.03 -7.63
N MET A 233 10.77 17.83 -6.55
CA MET A 233 9.76 18.88 -6.34
C MET A 233 9.71 19.87 -7.49
N VAL A 234 10.87 20.34 -7.97
CA VAL A 234 10.96 21.25 -9.11
C VAL A 234 10.52 20.57 -10.40
N LEU A 235 11.02 19.37 -10.67
CA LEU A 235 10.73 18.60 -11.90
C LEU A 235 9.23 18.30 -12.04
N TYR A 236 8.57 17.96 -10.94
CA TYR A 236 7.16 17.58 -10.92
C TYR A 236 6.21 18.72 -10.57
N GLY A 237 6.72 19.94 -10.37
CA GLY A 237 5.89 21.12 -10.07
C GLY A 237 5.18 21.08 -8.72
N ILE A 238 5.74 20.38 -7.73
CA ILE A 238 5.12 20.24 -6.40
C ILE A 238 5.36 21.52 -5.59
N ALA A 239 4.28 22.24 -5.29
CA ALA A 239 4.33 23.44 -4.46
C ALA A 239 4.53 23.06 -2.97
N PRO A 240 5.60 23.56 -2.30
CA PRO A 240 5.89 23.23 -0.90
C PRO A 240 4.84 23.78 0.07
N ASP A 241 4.25 24.94 -0.25
CA ASP A 241 3.32 25.66 0.62
C ASP A 241 1.85 25.46 0.20
N LYS A 242 1.54 24.38 -0.55
CA LYS A 242 0.15 24.06 -0.86
C LYS A 242 -0.63 23.79 0.44
N PRO A 243 -1.91 24.18 0.53
CA PRO A 243 -2.71 23.89 1.71
C PRO A 243 -2.84 22.38 1.95
N ASP A 244 -2.77 21.96 3.22
CA ASP A 244 -3.05 20.59 3.63
C ASP A 244 -4.50 20.23 3.26
N PRO A 245 -4.74 19.16 2.47
CA PRO A 245 -6.08 18.70 2.09
C PRO A 245 -7.04 18.54 3.27
N ALA A 246 -6.55 18.18 4.46
CA ALA A 246 -7.35 18.03 5.67
C ALA A 246 -7.89 19.35 6.24
N THR A 247 -7.31 20.48 5.85
CA THR A 247 -7.67 21.82 6.35
C THR A 247 -8.58 22.60 5.40
N VAL A 248 -8.72 22.14 4.16
CA VAL A 248 -9.54 22.77 3.13
C VAL A 248 -10.99 22.31 3.28
N LYS A 249 -11.92 23.27 3.35
CA LYS A 249 -13.37 23.04 3.47
C LYS A 249 -14.07 23.06 2.12
#